data_AF-A0A7X6SHZ8-F1
#
_entry.id   AF-A0A7X6SHZ8-F1
#
_cell.length_a   1.000
_cell.length_b   1.000
_cell.length_c   1.000
_cell.angle_alpha   90.00
_cell.angle_beta   90.00
_cell.angle_gamma   90.00
#
_symmetry.space_group_name_H-M   'P 1'
#
loop_
_entity.id
_entity.type
_entity.pdbx_description
1 polymer ?
#
loop_
_entity_poly.entity_id
_entity_poly.type
_entity_poly.pdbx_seq_one_letter_code
_entity_poly.pdbx_strand_id
1 'polypeptide(L)'
;MSKQAYQLAENQHGVVTLRQLRRHGLTRKTIRHLTTSGQWREAGRGVLVRNGAPVTPHQRLLVAIFDVDARAVASHDSAAWLWG
;
A
#
# COMPACT_ATOMS: atom_id res chain seq x y z
N MET A 1 2.78 -3.79 17.60
CA MET A 1 2.42 -3.51 16.19
C MET A 1 2.92 -2.13 15.78
N SER A 2 3.44 -1.94 14.56
CA SER A 2 3.92 -0.62 14.13
C SER A 2 2.74 0.31 13.80
N LYS A 3 2.36 1.18 14.75
CA LYS A 3 1.30 2.19 14.59
C LYS A 3 1.46 3.00 13.28
N GLN A 4 2.70 3.29 12.90
CA GLN A 4 3.03 4.02 11.67
C GLN A 4 2.57 3.30 10.39
N ALA A 5 2.71 1.97 10.31
CA ALA A 5 2.28 1.23 9.11
C ALA A 5 0.75 1.28 8.94
N TYR A 6 0.02 1.14 10.05
CA TYR A 6 -1.45 1.19 10.04
C TYR A 6 -1.95 2.58 9.67
N GLN A 7 -1.38 3.64 10.27
CA GLN A 7 -1.73 5.02 9.95
C GLN A 7 -1.46 5.36 8.48
N LEU A 8 -0.32 4.93 7.94
CA LEU A 8 -0.01 5.14 6.53
C LEU A 8 -1.00 4.40 5.62
N ALA A 9 -1.33 3.15 5.95
CA ALA A 9 -2.27 2.36 5.18
C ALA A 9 -3.69 2.95 5.20
N GLU A 10 -4.15 3.47 6.34
CA GLU A 10 -5.47 4.09 6.48
C GLU A 10 -5.66 5.27 5.53
N ASN A 11 -4.61 6.08 5.33
CA ASN A 11 -4.62 7.20 4.39
C ASN A 11 -4.53 6.76 2.91
N GLN A 12 -4.25 5.49 2.66
CA GLN A 12 -3.94 4.94 1.33
C GLN A 12 -4.79 3.70 1.02
N HIS A 13 -6.07 3.69 1.42
CA HIS A 13 -7.01 2.60 1.14
C HIS A 13 -6.53 1.21 1.59
N GLY A 14 -5.76 1.15 2.69
CA GLY A 14 -5.18 -0.07 3.24
C GLY A 14 -3.87 -0.52 2.56
N VAL A 15 -3.30 0.28 1.65
CA VAL A 15 -2.12 -0.08 0.84
C VAL A 15 -0.88 0.67 1.33
N VAL A 16 0.26 -0.01 1.40
CA VAL A 16 1.58 0.59 1.65
C VAL A 16 2.64 -0.07 0.78
N THR A 17 3.75 0.62 0.53
CA THR A 17 4.93 0.02 -0.10
C THR A 17 6.04 -0.23 0.90
N LEU A 18 6.88 -1.24 0.65
CA LEU A 18 8.10 -1.48 1.44
C LEU A 18 9.02 -0.25 1.44
N ARG A 19 9.05 0.52 0.34
CA ARG A 19 9.82 1.76 0.24
C ARG A 19 9.26 2.85 1.15
N GLN A 20 7.94 3.02 1.21
CA GLN A 20 7.32 3.96 2.15
C GLN A 20 7.61 3.56 3.59
N LEU A 21 7.41 2.29 3.95
CA LEU A 21 7.70 1.81 5.30
C LEU A 21 9.14 2.10 5.72
N ARG A 22 10.12 1.84 4.83
CA ARG A 22 11.54 2.18 5.07
C ARG A 22 11.76 3.68 5.24
N ARG A 23 11.15 4.51 4.38
CA ARG A 23 11.23 5.99 4.47
C ARG A 23 10.64 6.53 5.77
N HIS A 24 9.63 5.85 6.32
CA HIS A 24 9.05 6.17 7.63
C HIS A 24 9.81 5.56 8.81
N GLY A 25 11.02 5.01 8.58
CA GLY A 25 11.92 4.54 9.63
C GLY A 25 11.69 3.09 10.07
N LEU A 26 10.82 2.33 9.40
CA LEU A 26 10.64 0.92 9.75
C LEU A 26 11.86 0.10 9.33
N THR A 27 12.42 -0.61 10.32
CA THR A 27 13.57 -1.50 10.11
C THR A 27 13.20 -2.71 9.25
N ARG A 28 14.21 -3.37 8.67
CA ARG A 28 14.04 -4.65 7.96
C ARG A 28 13.38 -5.72 8.84
N LYS A 29 13.74 -5.77 10.14
CA LYS A 29 13.14 -6.69 11.12
C LYS A 29 11.65 -6.41 11.29
N THR A 30 11.28 -5.15 11.45
CA THR A 30 9.87 -4.73 11.58
C THR A 30 9.07 -5.07 10.32
N ILE A 31 9.63 -4.78 9.14
CA ILE A 31 8.98 -5.09 7.85
C ILE A 31 8.78 -6.60 7.68
N ARG A 32 9.80 -7.42 7.97
CA ARG A 32 9.68 -8.88 7.94
C ARG A 32 8.58 -9.36 8.89
N HIS A 33 8.51 -8.80 10.10
CA HIS A 33 7.44 -9.14 11.03
C HIS A 33 6.05 -8.78 10.47
N LEU A 34 5.89 -7.63 9.80
CA LEU A 34 4.61 -7.28 9.16
C LEU A 34 4.19 -8.33 8.13
N THR A 35 5.10 -8.76 7.25
CA THR A 35 4.80 -9.74 6.21
C THR A 35 4.57 -11.16 6.74
N THR A 36 5.21 -11.54 7.85
CA THR A 36 5.03 -12.87 8.45
C THR A 36 3.89 -12.94 9.47
N SER A 37 3.41 -11.80 9.97
CA SER A 37 2.38 -11.76 11.03
C SER A 37 0.97 -12.14 10.57
N GLY A 38 0.74 -12.30 9.27
CA GLY A 38 -0.59 -12.53 8.70
C GLY A 38 -1.53 -11.32 8.78
N GLN A 39 -1.04 -10.16 9.21
CA GLN A 39 -1.81 -8.91 9.25
C GLN A 39 -1.72 -8.11 7.94
N TRP A 40 -0.80 -8.51 7.07
CA TRP A 40 -0.55 -7.89 5.77
C TRP A 40 -0.40 -8.99 4.74
N ARG A 41 -0.91 -8.73 3.54
CA ARG A 41 -0.72 -9.60 2.37
C ARG A 41 0.05 -8.86 1.30
N GLU A 42 0.89 -9.57 0.57
CA GLU A 42 1.51 -9.03 -0.65
C GLU A 42 0.44 -8.87 -1.74
N ALA A 43 0.52 -7.77 -2.47
CA ALA A 43 -0.41 -7.44 -3.56
C ALA A 43 0.32 -7.01 -4.86
N GLY A 44 1.65 -7.07 -4.85
CA GLY A 44 2.53 -6.62 -5.92
C GLY A 44 3.99 -6.59 -5.46
N ARG A 45 4.89 -6.15 -6.33
CA ARG A 45 6.33 -5.98 -6.10
C ARG A 45 6.57 -4.94 -4.99
N GLY A 46 6.69 -5.45 -3.77
CA GLY A 46 6.92 -4.62 -2.59
C GLY A 46 5.70 -3.78 -2.19
N VAL A 47 4.50 -4.22 -2.59
CA VAL A 47 3.22 -3.62 -2.20
C VAL A 47 2.53 -4.54 -1.20
N LEU A 48 2.14 -3.99 -0.06
CA LEU A 48 1.41 -4.68 0.99
C LEU A 48 0.02 -4.09 1.16
N VAL A 49 -0.96 -4.94 1.39
CA VAL A 49 -2.32 -4.57 1.77
C VAL A 49 -2.60 -5.08 3.17
N ARG A 50 -3.18 -4.22 4.01
CA ARG A 50 -3.64 -4.61 5.36
C ARG A 50 -4.77 -5.63 5.24
N ASN A 51 -4.63 -6.77 5.93
CA ASN A 51 -5.72 -7.73 6.01
C ASN A 51 -6.91 -7.13 6.78
N GLY A 52 -8.12 -7.39 6.29
CA GLY A 52 -9.34 -6.75 6.77
C GLY A 52 -9.63 -5.35 6.22
N ALA A 53 -8.74 -4.75 5.40
CA ALA A 53 -9.11 -3.57 4.63
C ALA A 53 -10.12 -3.93 3.53
N PRO A 54 -11.18 -3.12 3.31
CA PRO A 54 -12.15 -3.37 2.24
C PRO A 54 -11.50 -3.43 0.87
N VAL A 55 -11.98 -4.33 0.01
CA VAL A 55 -11.54 -4.41 -1.39
C VAL A 55 -12.36 -3.43 -2.21
N THR A 56 -11.75 -2.30 -2.58
CA THR A 56 -12.41 -1.22 -3.32
C THR A 56 -11.71 -0.93 -4.65
N PRO A 57 -12.39 -0.28 -5.63
CA PRO A 57 -11.73 0.18 -6.85
C PRO A 57 -10.52 1.08 -6.58
N HIS A 58 -10.61 1.99 -5.60
CA HIS A 58 -9.50 2.86 -5.18
C HIS A 58 -8.29 2.07 -4.67
N GLN A 59 -8.51 1.03 -3.85
CA GLN A 59 -7.43 0.16 -3.39
C GLN A 59 -6.76 -0.55 -4.57
N ARG A 60 -7.55 -1.11 -5.51
CA ARG A 60 -7.01 -1.81 -6.68
C ARG A 60 -6.19 -0.88 -7.57
N LEU A 61 -6.68 0.33 -7.83
CA LEU A 61 -5.96 1.33 -8.62
C LEU A 61 -4.64 1.72 -7.94
N LEU A 62 -4.67 1.96 -6.62
CA LEU A 62 -3.48 2.36 -5.89
C LEU A 62 -2.44 1.24 -5.81
N VAL A 63 -2.87 -0.03 -5.66
CA VAL A 63 -1.98 -1.19 -5.79
C VAL A 63 -1.29 -1.20 -7.15
N ALA A 64 -2.05 -1.03 -8.24
CA ALA A 64 -1.49 -1.03 -9.59
C ALA A 64 -0.46 0.10 -9.80
N ILE A 65 -0.75 1.30 -9.32
CA ILE A 65 0.19 2.44 -9.38
C ILE A 65 1.48 2.10 -8.62
N PHE A 66 1.36 1.63 -7.38
CA PHE A 66 2.50 1.35 -6.52
C PHE A 66 3.32 0.13 -6.95
N ASP A 67 2.72 -0.80 -7.69
CA ASP A 67 3.40 -1.97 -8.25
C ASP A 67 4.42 -1.60 -9.34
N VAL A 68 4.18 -0.48 -10.05
CA VAL A 68 5.05 0.02 -11.11
C VAL A 68 6.26 0.77 -10.53
N ASP A 69 6.03 1.95 -9.93
CA ASP A 69 7.05 2.77 -9.26
C ASP A 69 6.42 3.88 -8.39
N ALA A 70 7.21 4.61 -7.58
CA ALA A 70 6.75 5.76 -6.78
C ALA A 70 6.29 6.93 -7.62
N ARG A 71 6.79 7.03 -8.86
CA ARG A 71 6.48 8.13 -9.77
C ARG A 71 5.35 7.79 -10.74
N ALA A 72 4.82 6.56 -10.69
CA ALA A 72 3.69 6.18 -11.52
C ALA A 72 2.45 7.01 -11.15
N VAL A 73 1.63 7.30 -12.16
CA VAL A 73 0.38 8.07 -12.02
C VAL A 73 -0.75 7.38 -12.78
N ALA A 74 -1.97 7.51 -12.29
CA ALA A 74 -3.16 7.18 -13.07
C ALA A 74 -3.35 8.19 -14.20
N SER A 75 -3.88 7.75 -15.34
CA SER A 75 -4.12 8.61 -16.50
C SER A 75 -5.38 8.19 -17.27
N HIS A 76 -5.78 8.99 -18.27
CA HIS A 76 -6.92 8.72 -19.17
C HIS A 76 -8.19 8.40 -18.36
N ASP A 77 -8.91 7.33 -18.71
CA ASP A 77 -10.17 6.94 -18.09
C ASP A 77 -10.07 6.73 -16.58
N SER A 78 -8.91 6.27 -16.08
CA SER A 78 -8.71 6.11 -14.62
C SER A 78 -8.66 7.45 -13.91
N ALA A 79 -8.07 8.48 -14.54
CA ALA A 79 -8.04 9.83 -13.98
C ALA A 79 -9.42 10.51 -14.09
N ALA A 80 -10.13 10.31 -15.20
CA ALA A 80 -11.51 10.79 -15.35
C ALA A 80 -12.43 10.18 -14.28
N TRP A 81 -12.35 8.86 -14.07
CA TRP A 81 -13.10 8.18 -13.01
C TRP A 81 -12.77 8.69 -11.60
N LEU A 82 -11.51 9.04 -11.33
CA LEU A 82 -11.10 9.60 -10.03
C LEU A 82 -11.63 11.03 -9.80
N TRP A 83 -11.81 11.80 -10.86
CA TRP A 83 -12.24 13.21 -10.77
C TRP A 83 -13.76 13.36 -10.63
N GLY A 84 -14.52 12.45 -11.26
CA GLY A 84 -15.98 12.57 -11.43
C GLY A 84 -16.35 13.46 -12.61
#